data_AF-A0A420DP41-F1
#
_entry.id   AF-A0A420DP41-F1
#
_cell.length_a   1.000
_cell.length_b   1.000
_cell.length_c   1.000
_cell.angle_alpha   90.00
_cell.angle_beta   90.00
_cell.angle_gamma   90.00
#
_symmetry.space_group_name_H-M   'P 1'
#
loop_
_entity.id
_entity.type
_entity.pdbx_description
1 polymer ?
#
loop_
_entity_poly.entity_id
_entity_poly.type
_entity_poly.pdbx_seq_one_letter_code
_entity_poly.pdbx_strand_id
1 'polypeptide(L)'
;MMTRRAMIASLPASTIAVGSTASSPAMARAEDDTPILRLFSQHQAILSAASVHVRAANGKDVDEDLERLFYRRSDEIESELMALPSTCAADFAAKLVVDTCSGDTFSDWETGALWKEARALTGTLK
;
A
#
# COMPACT_ATOMS: atom_id res chain seq x y z
N MET A 1 14.70 -29.69 30.31
CA MET A 1 14.48 -30.19 28.94
C MET A 1 15.25 -29.30 27.97
N MET A 2 16.21 -29.89 27.27
CA MET A 2 17.17 -29.22 26.40
C MET A 2 16.56 -28.63 25.12
N THR A 3 17.22 -27.57 24.69
CA THR A 3 16.98 -26.53 23.69
C THR A 3 16.90 -27.00 22.23
N ARG A 4 15.92 -26.49 21.45
CA ARG A 4 15.96 -26.48 19.96
C ARG A 4 16.88 -25.38 19.43
N ARG A 5 18.08 -25.23 20.01
CA ARG A 5 19.02 -24.14 19.74
C ARG A 5 20.38 -24.62 19.26
N ALA A 6 20.42 -25.80 18.65
CA ALA A 6 21.62 -26.33 18.02
C ALA A 6 21.18 -27.20 16.85
N MET A 7 21.33 -26.68 15.62
CA MET A 7 21.61 -27.42 14.37
C MET A 7 21.57 -26.45 13.17
N ILE A 8 22.48 -25.46 13.14
CA ILE A 8 23.07 -24.99 11.87
C ILE A 8 24.56 -24.81 12.16
N ALA A 9 25.34 -25.76 11.66
CA ALA A 9 26.78 -25.79 11.78
C ALA A 9 27.42 -24.87 10.73
N SER A 10 28.31 -24.01 11.23
CA SER A 10 29.58 -23.53 10.66
C SER A 10 29.87 -23.87 9.18
N LEU A 11 30.01 -22.81 8.38
CA LEU A 11 30.86 -22.74 7.19
C LEU A 11 31.64 -21.40 7.26
N PRO A 12 32.97 -21.38 7.10
CA PRO A 12 33.73 -20.15 6.94
C PRO A 12 33.90 -19.84 5.44
N ALA A 13 33.59 -18.63 5.00
CA ALA A 13 34.01 -18.14 3.68
C ALA A 13 34.07 -16.60 3.63
N SER A 14 35.32 -16.12 3.61
CA SER A 14 35.84 -15.00 2.80
C SER A 14 35.16 -13.63 2.90
N THR A 15 35.84 -12.72 3.60
CA THR A 15 35.73 -11.27 3.47
C THR A 15 36.06 -10.80 2.05
N ILE A 16 35.05 -10.31 1.34
CA ILE A 16 35.24 -9.37 0.22
C ILE A 16 34.76 -8.01 0.72
N ALA A 17 35.71 -7.07 0.86
CA ALA A 17 35.41 -5.67 1.12
C ALA A 17 34.74 -5.08 -0.13
N VAL A 18 33.40 -4.97 -0.09
CA VAL A 18 32.65 -4.17 -1.06
C VAL A 18 32.46 -2.79 -0.44
N GLY A 19 33.06 -1.79 -1.09
CA GLY A 19 32.94 -0.39 -0.70
C GLY A 19 31.47 -0.01 -0.59
N SER A 20 31.06 0.41 0.61
CA SER A 20 29.76 1.02 0.85
C SER A 20 29.82 2.43 0.26
N THR A 21 29.54 2.56 -1.04
CA THR A 21 29.00 3.81 -1.54
C THR A 21 27.63 3.94 -0.89
N ALA A 22 27.54 4.81 0.11
CA ALA A 22 26.28 5.22 0.71
C ALA A 22 25.37 5.76 -0.40
N SER A 23 24.52 4.90 -0.94
CA SER A 23 23.40 5.31 -1.77
C SER A 23 22.47 6.11 -0.88
N SER A 24 22.55 7.41 -1.01
CA SER A 24 21.60 8.37 -0.48
C SER A 24 20.19 7.91 -0.86
N PRO A 25 19.22 7.81 0.08
CA PRO A 25 17.87 7.30 -0.22
C PRO A 25 17.01 8.28 -1.05
N ALA A 26 17.63 9.26 -1.72
CA ALA A 26 16.94 10.32 -2.44
C ALA A 26 16.68 10.02 -3.92
N MET A 27 17.12 8.86 -4.44
CA MET A 27 17.08 8.55 -5.89
C MET A 27 16.34 7.26 -6.30
N ALA A 28 15.65 6.58 -5.39
CA ALA A 28 14.81 5.41 -5.73
C ALA A 28 13.34 5.79 -6.04
N ARG A 29 13.09 7.00 -6.54
CA ARG A 29 11.73 7.51 -6.85
C ARG A 29 11.34 7.33 -8.33
N ALA A 30 12.10 6.50 -9.06
CA ALA A 30 12.00 6.37 -10.51
C ALA A 30 11.51 4.98 -10.98
N GLU A 31 11.17 4.08 -10.05
CA GLU A 31 10.53 2.78 -10.35
C GLU A 31 8.99 2.83 -10.19
N ASP A 32 8.42 4.03 -9.91
CA ASP A 32 7.12 4.23 -9.27
C ASP A 32 5.94 4.61 -10.20
N ASP A 33 5.88 4.12 -11.45
CA ASP A 33 4.74 4.46 -12.32
C ASP A 33 4.16 3.26 -13.08
N THR A 34 4.02 2.14 -12.38
CA THR A 34 3.19 1.04 -12.91
C THR A 34 1.76 1.55 -13.13
N PRO A 35 1.03 1.02 -14.12
CA PRO A 35 -0.38 1.36 -14.31
C PRO A 35 -1.21 1.13 -13.03
N ILE A 36 -0.88 0.11 -12.24
CA ILE A 36 -1.54 -0.20 -10.96
C ILE A 36 -1.29 0.90 -9.92
N LEU A 37 -0.05 1.34 -9.73
CA LEU A 37 0.27 2.40 -8.74
C LEU A 37 -0.34 3.75 -9.14
N ARG A 38 -0.44 4.03 -10.45
CA ARG A 38 -1.12 5.23 -10.96
C ARG A 38 -2.61 5.20 -10.66
N LEU A 39 -3.28 4.08 -10.93
CA LEU A 39 -4.70 3.88 -10.61
C LEU A 39 -4.94 3.93 -9.11
N PHE A 40 -4.07 3.29 -8.32
CA PHE A 40 -4.12 3.32 -6.86
C PHE A 40 -4.03 4.75 -6.31
N SER A 41 -3.10 5.55 -6.81
CA SER A 41 -2.97 6.96 -6.42
C SER A 41 -4.25 7.76 -6.70
N GLN A 42 -4.87 7.54 -7.86
CA GLN A 42 -6.16 8.16 -8.22
C GLN A 42 -7.30 7.72 -7.29
N HIS A 43 -7.39 6.42 -7.00
CA HIS A 43 -8.36 5.86 -6.06
C HIS A 43 -8.24 6.52 -4.68
N GLN A 44 -7.00 6.62 -4.14
CA GLN A 44 -6.77 7.25 -2.84
C GLN A 44 -7.11 8.74 -2.84
N ALA A 45 -6.91 9.45 -3.95
CA ALA A 45 -7.31 10.84 -4.07
C ALA A 45 -8.84 11.01 -4.03
N ILE A 46 -9.59 10.11 -4.67
CA ILE A 46 -11.06 10.09 -4.65
C ILE A 46 -11.57 9.83 -3.23
N LEU A 47 -11.05 8.81 -2.55
CA LEU A 47 -11.46 8.50 -1.17
C LEU A 47 -11.12 9.61 -0.19
N SER A 48 -9.97 10.27 -0.37
CA SER A 48 -9.60 11.46 0.41
C SER A 48 -10.60 12.60 0.19
N ALA A 49 -10.99 12.87 -1.06
CA ALA A 49 -11.99 13.88 -1.40
C ALA A 49 -13.38 13.54 -0.83
N ALA A 50 -13.80 12.27 -0.91
CA ALA A 50 -15.05 11.80 -0.31
C ALA A 50 -15.04 11.99 1.22
N SER A 51 -13.93 11.65 1.90
CA SER A 51 -13.78 11.87 3.34
C SER A 51 -13.92 13.35 3.73
N VAL A 52 -13.33 14.25 2.95
CA VAL A 52 -13.48 15.70 3.13
C VAL A 52 -14.93 16.14 2.92
N HIS A 53 -15.60 15.60 1.89
CA HIS A 53 -17.01 15.91 1.59
C HIS A 53 -17.94 15.51 2.75
N VAL A 54 -17.78 14.29 3.28
CA VAL A 54 -18.56 13.80 4.44
C VAL A 54 -18.35 14.70 5.66
N ARG A 55 -17.10 15.08 5.96
CA ARG A 55 -16.81 16.00 7.08
C ARG A 55 -17.47 17.36 6.89
N ALA A 56 -17.50 17.88 5.66
CA ALA A 56 -18.14 19.16 5.35
C ALA A 56 -19.68 19.11 5.43
N ALA A 57 -20.28 17.93 5.20
CA ALA A 57 -21.72 17.73 5.26
C ALA A 57 -22.32 17.84 6.68
N ASN A 58 -21.48 17.76 7.73
CA ASN A 58 -21.85 17.97 9.13
C ASN A 58 -23.08 17.15 9.59
N GLY A 59 -23.10 15.85 9.26
CA GLY A 59 -24.16 14.92 9.67
C GLY A 59 -25.42 14.93 8.79
N LYS A 60 -25.40 15.65 7.65
CA LYS A 60 -26.42 15.49 6.61
C LYS A 60 -26.21 14.18 5.85
N ASP A 61 -27.31 13.60 5.42
CA ASP A 61 -27.31 12.53 4.44
C ASP A 61 -26.76 13.07 3.10
N VAL A 62 -25.71 12.42 2.61
CA VAL A 62 -25.00 12.77 1.37
C VAL A 62 -24.76 11.52 0.52
N ASP A 63 -25.44 10.42 0.79
CA ASP A 63 -25.13 9.12 0.18
C ASP A 63 -25.26 9.16 -1.35
N GLU A 64 -26.33 9.78 -1.88
CA GLU A 64 -26.51 9.96 -3.33
C GLU A 64 -25.42 10.83 -3.97
N ASP A 65 -24.96 11.87 -3.25
CA ASP A 65 -23.90 12.75 -3.72
C ASP A 65 -22.54 12.05 -3.69
N LEU A 66 -22.27 11.24 -2.65
CA LEU A 66 -21.05 10.45 -2.57
C LEU A 66 -20.97 9.43 -3.69
N GLU A 67 -22.08 8.73 -3.95
CA GLU A 67 -22.19 7.76 -5.02
C GLU A 67 -21.91 8.40 -6.39
N ARG A 68 -22.56 9.54 -6.66
CA ARG A 68 -22.46 10.25 -7.93
C ARG A 68 -21.11 10.92 -8.15
N LEU A 69 -20.52 11.51 -7.11
CA LEU A 69 -19.31 12.33 -7.22
C LEU A 69 -18.02 11.53 -7.05
N PHE A 70 -18.05 10.44 -6.27
CA PHE A 70 -16.83 9.75 -5.85
C PHE A 70 -16.90 8.23 -6.10
N TYR A 71 -17.88 7.52 -5.56
CA TYR A 71 -17.82 6.05 -5.50
C TYR A 71 -17.92 5.38 -6.88
N ARG A 72 -18.78 5.86 -7.78
CA ARG A 72 -18.83 5.31 -9.15
C ARG A 72 -17.47 5.30 -9.84
N ARG A 73 -16.69 6.39 -9.74
CA ARG A 73 -15.35 6.44 -10.35
C ARG A 73 -14.34 5.62 -9.54
N SER A 74 -14.50 5.55 -8.22
CA SER A 74 -13.68 4.69 -7.36
C SER A 74 -13.81 3.22 -7.80
N ASP A 75 -15.04 2.75 -8.01
CA ASP A 75 -15.35 1.36 -8.40
C ASP A 75 -14.80 1.01 -9.78
N GLU A 76 -14.90 1.93 -10.75
CA GLU A 76 -14.30 1.76 -12.07
C GLU A 76 -12.78 1.59 -11.96
N ILE A 77 -12.11 2.44 -11.16
CA ILE A 77 -10.67 2.37 -10.95
C ILE A 77 -10.28 1.07 -10.24
N GLU A 78 -11.06 0.64 -9.24
CA GLU A 78 -10.85 -0.64 -8.57
C GLU A 78 -10.92 -1.80 -9.56
N SER A 79 -11.94 -1.82 -10.42
CA SER A 79 -12.07 -2.87 -11.45
C SER A 79 -10.89 -2.86 -12.42
N GLU A 80 -10.42 -1.69 -12.88
CA GLU A 80 -9.26 -1.55 -13.76
C GLU A 80 -7.98 -2.04 -13.05
N LEU A 81 -7.79 -1.63 -11.80
CA LEU A 81 -6.64 -1.96 -10.96
C LEU A 81 -6.54 -3.47 -10.70
N MET A 82 -7.67 -4.13 -10.40
CA MET A 82 -7.72 -5.57 -10.14
C MET A 82 -7.46 -6.41 -11.40
N ALA A 83 -7.89 -5.93 -12.57
CA ALA A 83 -7.74 -6.65 -13.84
C ALA A 83 -6.28 -6.73 -14.34
N LEU A 84 -5.43 -5.77 -13.98
CA LEU A 84 -4.03 -5.74 -14.41
C LEU A 84 -3.20 -6.77 -13.64
N PRO A 85 -2.30 -7.56 -14.26
CA PRO A 85 -1.41 -8.44 -13.50
C PRO A 85 -0.39 -7.63 -12.70
N SER A 86 -0.14 -8.04 -11.45
CA SER A 86 0.91 -7.42 -10.62
C SER A 86 2.29 -7.77 -11.16
N THR A 87 3.15 -6.77 -11.32
CA THR A 87 4.51 -6.92 -11.87
C THR A 87 5.59 -6.80 -10.78
N CYS A 88 5.24 -6.20 -9.64
CA CYS A 88 6.12 -6.04 -8.49
C CYS A 88 5.34 -6.17 -7.17
N ALA A 89 6.06 -6.14 -6.04
CA ALA A 89 5.45 -6.21 -4.71
C ALA A 89 4.54 -5.00 -4.41
N ALA A 90 4.88 -3.81 -4.92
CA ALA A 90 4.08 -2.61 -4.74
C ALA A 90 2.71 -2.72 -5.42
N ASP A 91 2.65 -3.31 -6.63
CA ASP A 91 1.39 -3.58 -7.33
C ASP A 91 0.47 -4.51 -6.52
N PHE A 92 1.06 -5.57 -5.94
CA PHE A 92 0.32 -6.50 -5.11
C PHE A 92 -0.17 -5.83 -3.81
N ALA A 93 0.68 -5.04 -3.16
CA ALA A 93 0.31 -4.28 -1.97
C ALA A 93 -0.81 -3.27 -2.25
N ALA A 94 -0.80 -2.59 -3.39
CA ALA A 94 -1.85 -1.67 -3.79
C ALA A 94 -3.21 -2.37 -3.92
N LYS A 95 -3.25 -3.53 -4.60
CA LYS A 95 -4.46 -4.36 -4.68
C LYS A 95 -4.92 -4.84 -3.32
N LEU A 96 -4.01 -5.33 -2.49
CA LEU A 96 -4.34 -5.77 -1.14
C LEU A 96 -5.01 -4.64 -0.34
N VAL A 97 -4.50 -3.41 -0.44
CA VAL A 97 -5.10 -2.26 0.24
C VAL A 97 -6.49 -1.95 -0.30
N VAL A 98 -6.71 -2.01 -1.62
CA VAL A 98 -8.03 -1.74 -2.23
C VAL A 98 -9.04 -2.84 -1.87
N ASP A 99 -8.71 -4.12 -2.08
CA ASP A 99 -9.57 -5.29 -1.83
C ASP A 99 -10.06 -5.36 -0.37
N THR A 100 -9.24 -4.87 0.57
CA THR A 100 -9.56 -4.89 1.99
C THR A 100 -10.22 -3.60 2.49
N CYS A 101 -10.60 -2.70 1.58
CA CYS A 101 -11.11 -1.37 1.88
C CYS A 101 -10.19 -0.61 2.83
N SER A 102 -8.87 -0.66 2.63
CA SER A 102 -7.90 -0.14 3.59
C SER A 102 -8.10 -0.75 4.99
N GLY A 103 -8.23 -2.08 5.05
CA GLY A 103 -8.39 -2.82 6.29
C GLY A 103 -9.54 -2.36 7.20
N ASP A 104 -10.62 -1.77 6.67
CA ASP A 104 -11.65 -1.07 7.46
C ASP A 104 -12.32 -1.96 8.53
N THR A 105 -12.31 -3.27 8.32
CA THR A 105 -12.84 -4.27 9.25
C THR A 105 -11.81 -4.86 10.22
N PHE A 106 -10.53 -4.48 10.09
CA PHE A 106 -9.43 -4.94 10.93
C PHE A 106 -9.02 -3.88 11.94
N SER A 107 -9.09 -4.23 13.22
CA SER A 107 -8.74 -3.33 14.33
C SER A 107 -7.28 -2.86 14.32
N ASP A 108 -6.41 -3.54 13.57
CA ASP A 108 -4.98 -3.23 13.47
C ASP A 108 -4.61 -2.50 12.17
N TRP A 109 -5.55 -2.04 11.35
CA TRP A 109 -5.26 -1.34 10.09
C TRP A 109 -4.19 -0.22 10.20
N GLU A 110 -4.22 0.54 11.28
CA GLU A 110 -3.28 1.65 11.50
C GLU A 110 -1.93 1.20 12.06
N THR A 111 -1.89 0.10 12.80
CA THR A 111 -0.74 -0.28 13.64
C THR A 111 -0.09 -1.61 13.27
N GLY A 112 -0.80 -2.45 12.52
CA GLY A 112 -0.43 -3.79 12.10
C GLY A 112 0.78 -3.77 11.17
N ALA A 113 1.68 -4.75 11.35
CA ALA A 113 2.94 -4.82 10.61
C ALA A 113 2.71 -4.95 9.10
N LEU A 114 1.73 -5.75 8.69
CA LEU A 114 1.36 -5.94 7.28
C LEU A 114 0.98 -4.61 6.61
N TRP A 115 0.15 -3.82 7.27
CA TRP A 115 -0.36 -2.56 6.72
C TRP A 115 0.71 -1.48 6.64
N LYS A 116 1.64 -1.47 7.61
CA LYS A 116 2.83 -0.61 7.55
C LYS A 116 3.71 -0.95 6.35
N GLU A 117 3.94 -2.23 6.10
CA GLU A 117 4.72 -2.69 4.96
C GLU A 117 4.02 -2.36 3.63
N ALA A 118 2.73 -2.64 3.52
CA ALA A 118 1.95 -2.32 2.33
C ALA A 118 2.04 -0.81 1.99
N ARG A 119 1.89 0.07 2.98
CA ARG A 119 2.02 1.52 2.81
C ARG A 119 3.42 1.96 2.40
N ALA A 120 4.45 1.34 2.95
CA ALA A 120 5.83 1.62 2.56
C ALA A 120 6.07 1.25 1.09
N LEU A 121 5.50 0.14 0.62
CA LEU A 121 5.60 -0.31 -0.77
C LEU A 121 4.80 0.56 -1.75
N THR A 122 3.65 1.11 -1.34
CA THR A 122 2.77 1.89 -2.21
C THR A 122 2.95 3.40 -2.09
N GLY A 123 3.83 3.87 -1.19
CA GLY A 123 4.06 5.30 -0.95
C GLY A 123 2.93 6.04 -0.24
N THR A 124 1.95 5.31 0.34
CA THR A 124 0.82 5.89 1.08
C THR A 124 1.15 6.01 2.56
N LEU A 125 1.85 7.07 2.95
CA LEU A 125 1.98 7.45 4.36
C LEU A 125 0.65 8.09 4.82
N LYS A 126 0.00 7.54 5.86
CA LYS A 126 -0.97 8.31 6.67
C LYS A 126 -0.24 8.89 7.87
#